data_AF-A0A9W8WA95-F1
#
_entry.id   AF-A0A9W8WA95-F1
#
_cell.length_a   1.000
_cell.length_b   1.000
_cell.length_c   1.000
_cell.angle_alpha   90.00
_cell.angle_beta   90.00
_cell.angle_gamma   90.00
#
_symmetry.space_group_name_H-M   'P 1'
#
loop_
_entity.id
_entity.type
_entity.pdbx_description
1 polymer ?
#
loop_
_entity_poly.entity_id
_entity_poly.type
_entity_poly.pdbx_seq_one_letter_code
_entity_poly.pdbx_strand_id
1 'polypeptide(L)'
;MIRISDPKKSLDFYTGLLRMSFLFSMNAGPFTIYFLGHPDRADQSAADIMKDGTRTGLLELIHLTTTADDTVGAEWGNAGAPQTLGHLGFRVPDVNALLERAQLGGHKVLKTVPHIPSTAVGIHEGVGVQGLHPSFLQGYSQIGFIADPDGSLTPDQSLR
;
A
#
# COMPACT_ATOMS: atom_id res chain seq x y z
N MET A 1 -4.19 -9.05 -4.11
CA MET A 1 -2.85 -9.34 -4.64
C MET A 1 -2.22 -8.07 -5.19
N ILE A 2 -1.02 -7.73 -4.75
CA ILE A 2 -0.21 -6.60 -5.26
C ILE A 2 1.17 -7.12 -5.63
N ARG A 3 1.73 -6.62 -6.74
CA ARG A 3 3.10 -6.96 -7.15
C ARG A 3 4.08 -6.03 -6.46
N ILE A 4 5.21 -6.57 -6.04
CA ILE A 4 6.24 -5.86 -5.29
C ILE A 4 7.63 -6.07 -5.91
N SER A 5 8.42 -5.00 -5.99
CA SER A 5 9.80 -5.06 -6.51
C SER A 5 10.79 -5.61 -5.49
N ASP A 6 10.63 -5.26 -4.21
CA ASP A 6 11.53 -5.65 -3.12
C ASP A 6 10.73 -6.21 -1.93
N PRO A 7 10.79 -7.53 -1.66
CA PRO A 7 10.13 -8.17 -0.53
C PRO A 7 10.51 -7.58 0.81
N LYS A 8 11.77 -7.21 1.00
CA LYS A 8 12.23 -6.72 2.29
C LYS A 8 11.63 -5.36 2.60
N LYS A 9 11.73 -4.41 1.66
CA LYS A 9 11.13 -3.06 1.82
C LYS A 9 9.62 -3.15 1.99
N SER A 10 8.97 -4.02 1.22
CA SER A 10 7.52 -4.22 1.32
C SER A 10 7.11 -4.81 2.66
N LEU A 11 7.78 -5.86 3.13
CA LEU A 11 7.50 -6.46 4.43
C LEU A 11 7.77 -5.47 5.57
N ASP A 12 8.85 -4.68 5.51
CA ASP A 12 9.13 -3.63 6.50
C ASP A 12 8.01 -2.58 6.54
N PHE A 13 7.46 -2.20 5.38
CA PHE A 13 6.32 -1.29 5.30
C PHE A 13 5.04 -1.90 5.90
N TYR A 14 4.59 -3.06 5.39
CA TYR A 14 3.31 -3.63 5.79
C TYR A 14 3.33 -4.18 7.23
N THR A 15 4.45 -4.74 7.68
CA THR A 15 4.56 -5.28 9.05
C THR A 15 5.04 -4.23 10.06
N GLY A 16 5.98 -3.36 9.70
CA GLY A 16 6.55 -2.36 10.62
C GLY A 16 5.64 -1.13 10.79
N LEU A 17 5.21 -0.53 9.67
CA LEU A 17 4.39 0.68 9.69
C LEU A 17 2.92 0.35 9.93
N LEU A 18 2.36 -0.57 9.13
CA LEU A 18 0.94 -0.93 9.17
C LEU A 18 0.61 -2.03 10.19
N ARG A 19 1.61 -2.67 10.81
CA ARG A 19 1.40 -3.67 11.87
C ARG A 19 0.60 -4.89 11.43
N MET A 20 0.72 -5.26 10.15
CA MET A 20 0.27 -6.56 9.68
C MET A 20 1.24 -7.65 10.16
N SER A 21 0.73 -8.86 10.34
CA SER A 21 1.53 -10.05 10.62
C SER A 21 1.86 -10.78 9.33
N PHE A 22 3.13 -11.12 9.13
CA PHE A 22 3.53 -12.09 8.12
C PHE A 22 3.00 -13.47 8.50
N LEU A 23 2.29 -14.12 7.59
CA LEU A 23 1.65 -15.41 7.83
C LEU A 23 2.51 -16.56 7.32
N PHE A 24 2.80 -16.53 6.03
CA PHE A 24 3.68 -17.49 5.36
C PHE A 24 4.10 -16.95 3.99
N SER A 25 5.12 -17.57 3.42
CA SER A 25 5.50 -17.39 2.03
C SER A 25 5.51 -18.72 1.30
N MET A 26 5.30 -18.67 -0.01
CA MET A 26 5.30 -19.84 -0.87
C MET A 26 6.10 -19.51 -2.13
N ASN A 27 7.10 -20.32 -2.43
CA ASN A 27 7.79 -20.27 -3.72
C ASN A 27 6.93 -21.02 -4.74
N ALA A 28 6.39 -20.29 -5.72
CA ALA A 28 5.55 -20.83 -6.79
C ALA A 28 6.36 -21.14 -8.07
N GLY A 29 7.69 -21.07 -8.01
CA GLY A 29 8.60 -21.22 -9.15
C GLY A 29 9.12 -19.87 -9.63
N PRO A 30 8.49 -19.25 -10.65
CA PRO A 30 8.96 -17.97 -11.19
C PRO A 30 8.67 -16.76 -10.28
N PHE A 31 7.89 -16.96 -9.22
CA PHE A 31 7.58 -15.92 -8.24
C PHE A 31 7.41 -16.50 -6.84
N THR A 32 7.62 -15.64 -5.86
CA THR A 32 7.35 -15.91 -4.44
C THR A 32 6.14 -15.09 -4.00
N ILE A 33 5.22 -15.74 -3.31
CA ILE A 33 4.04 -15.11 -2.71
C ILE A 33 4.28 -14.93 -1.23
N TYR A 34 3.91 -13.78 -0.67
CA TYR A 34 3.93 -13.48 0.76
C TYR A 34 2.51 -13.14 1.20
N PHE A 35 1.99 -13.86 2.19
CA PHE A 35 0.68 -13.59 2.77
C PHE A 35 0.82 -12.84 4.09
N LEU A 36 0.04 -11.77 4.22
CA LEU A 36 -0.05 -10.95 5.42
C LEU A 36 -1.51 -10.82 5.86
N GLY A 37 -1.72 -10.64 7.16
CA GLY A 37 -3.04 -10.37 7.73
C GLY A 37 -2.93 -9.48 8.96
N HIS A 38 -3.99 -8.74 9.30
CA HIS A 38 -4.02 -8.02 10.56
C HIS A 38 -4.33 -8.99 11.71
N PRO A 39 -3.56 -8.94 12.82
CA PRO A 39 -3.91 -9.67 14.02
C PRO A 39 -5.13 -9.04 14.70
N ASP A 40 -6.02 -9.87 15.20
CA ASP A 40 -7.03 -9.47 16.17
C ASP A 40 -6.45 -9.42 17.58
N ARG A 41 -7.17 -8.78 18.51
CA ARG A 41 -6.79 -8.71 19.93
C ARG A 41 -6.55 -10.09 20.57
N ALA A 42 -7.24 -11.12 20.10
CA ALA A 42 -7.13 -12.48 20.64
C ALA A 42 -5.96 -13.28 20.04
N ASP A 43 -5.42 -12.85 18.90
CA ASP A 43 -4.36 -13.57 18.22
C ASP A 43 -3.03 -13.36 18.96
N GLN A 44 -2.34 -14.46 19.26
CA GLN A 44 -1.02 -14.43 19.91
C GLN A 44 0.11 -14.70 18.92
N SER A 45 -0.22 -15.22 17.74
CA SER A 45 0.71 -15.61 16.71
C SER A 45 0.07 -15.56 15.31
N ALA A 46 0.92 -15.55 14.28
CA ALA A 46 0.47 -15.69 12.89
C ALA A 46 -0.30 -17.01 12.65
N ALA A 47 0.02 -18.06 13.41
CA ALA A 47 -0.70 -19.32 13.33
C ALA A 47 -2.16 -19.19 13.81
N ASP A 48 -2.45 -18.30 14.76
CA ASP A 48 -3.83 -18.09 15.23
C ASP A 48 -4.67 -17.39 14.17
N ILE A 49 -4.08 -16.44 13.44
CA ILE A 49 -4.70 -15.79 12.28
C ILE A 49 -5.06 -16.83 11.20
N MET A 50 -4.19 -17.82 10.98
CA MET A 50 -4.35 -18.86 9.95
C MET A 50 -5.29 -20.01 10.35
N LYS A 51 -5.47 -20.28 11.65
CA LYS A 51 -6.38 -21.34 12.13
C LYS A 51 -7.83 -21.04 11.82
N ASP A 52 -8.18 -19.76 11.81
CA ASP A 52 -9.53 -19.30 11.50
C ASP A 52 -9.67 -19.06 10.00
N GLY A 53 -10.20 -20.07 9.30
CA GLY A 53 -10.52 -19.98 7.86
C GLY A 53 -11.55 -18.90 7.51
N THR A 54 -12.12 -18.19 8.49
CA THR A 54 -13.03 -17.06 8.28
C THR A 54 -12.34 -15.70 8.28
N ARG A 55 -11.01 -15.67 8.45
CA ARG A 55 -10.24 -14.43 8.50
C ARG A 55 -10.42 -13.58 7.23
N THR A 56 -10.86 -12.34 7.41
CA THR A 56 -11.01 -11.35 6.32
C THR A 56 -9.79 -10.44 6.21
N GLY A 57 -9.52 -9.91 5.01
CA GLY A 57 -8.53 -8.86 4.82
C GLY A 57 -7.08 -9.34 4.68
N LEU A 58 -6.88 -10.52 4.07
CA LEU A 58 -5.54 -10.98 3.73
C LEU A 58 -4.96 -10.17 2.58
N LEU A 59 -3.70 -9.76 2.73
CA LEU A 59 -2.92 -9.12 1.69
C LEU A 59 -1.92 -10.12 1.12
N GLU A 60 -2.03 -10.34 -0.17
CA GLU A 60 -1.13 -11.17 -0.95
C GLU A 60 -0.15 -10.26 -1.71
N LEU A 61 1.15 -10.40 -1.44
CA LEU A 61 2.23 -9.73 -2.16
C LEU A 61 2.96 -10.74 -3.05
N ILE A 62 3.17 -10.39 -4.32
CA ILE A 62 3.87 -11.24 -5.28
C ILE A 62 5.17 -10.57 -5.71
N HIS A 63 6.27 -11.30 -5.54
CA HIS A 63 7.58 -10.92 -6.03
C HIS A 63 8.03 -11.90 -7.11
N LEU A 64 8.27 -11.42 -8.33
CA LEU A 64 8.85 -12.24 -9.39
C LEU A 64 10.35 -12.37 -9.17
N THR A 65 10.86 -13.60 -9.24
CA THR A 65 12.30 -13.85 -9.16
C THR A 65 12.91 -13.45 -10.51
N THR A 66 13.60 -12.31 -10.58
CA THR A 66 14.29 -11.94 -11.83
C THR A 66 15.45 -12.91 -12.07
N THR A 67 15.42 -13.60 -13.21
CA THR A 67 16.65 -14.16 -13.79
C THR A 67 17.48 -13.01 -14.36
N ALA A 68 18.81 -13.16 -14.36
CA ALA A 68 19.86 -12.14 -14.55
C ALA A 68 19.80 -11.16 -15.77
N ASP A 69 18.71 -11.11 -16.54
CA ASP A 69 18.45 -10.04 -17.51
C ASP A 69 17.54 -8.97 -16.87
N ASP A 70 18.19 -8.05 -16.17
CA ASP A 70 17.63 -6.99 -15.32
C ASP A 70 16.99 -5.81 -16.10
N THR A 71 16.07 -6.09 -17.03
CA THR A 71 15.17 -5.06 -17.60
C THR A 71 13.72 -5.25 -17.21
N VAL A 72 13.35 -6.45 -16.77
CA VAL A 72 11.96 -6.85 -16.52
C VAL A 72 11.45 -6.35 -15.16
N GLY A 73 12.31 -6.24 -14.15
CA GLY A 73 11.92 -5.81 -12.80
C GLY A 73 11.41 -4.37 -12.72
N ALA A 74 11.91 -3.47 -13.58
CA ALA A 74 11.53 -2.07 -13.62
C ALA A 74 10.18 -1.84 -14.36
N GLU A 75 9.90 -2.63 -15.39
CA GLU A 75 8.66 -2.56 -16.18
C GLU A 75 7.45 -3.23 -15.49
N TRP A 76 7.69 -4.03 -14.45
CA TRP A 76 6.64 -4.81 -13.76
C TRP A 76 6.22 -4.28 -12.39
N GLY A 77 6.91 -3.25 -11.88
CA GLY A 77 6.30 -2.36 -10.89
C GLY A 77 5.05 -1.71 -11.47
N ASN A 78 4.25 -0.98 -10.68
CA ASN A 78 3.09 -0.24 -11.22
C ASN A 78 3.46 0.78 -12.34
N ALA A 79 4.74 0.98 -12.62
CA ALA A 79 5.29 1.75 -13.72
C ALA A 79 5.11 1.03 -15.08
N GLY A 80 3.95 1.22 -15.72
CA GLY A 80 3.74 0.85 -17.13
C GLY A 80 2.56 -0.09 -17.39
N ALA A 81 2.02 -0.76 -16.38
CA ALA A 81 0.76 -1.49 -16.51
C ALA A 81 -0.43 -0.49 -16.54
N PRO A 82 -1.50 -0.75 -17.31
CA PRO A 82 -2.73 0.03 -17.20
C PRO A 82 -3.20 -0.05 -15.75
N GLN A 83 -3.22 1.09 -15.06
CA GLN A 83 -3.57 1.16 -13.63
C GLN A 83 -5.00 0.67 -13.41
N THR A 84 -5.15 -0.54 -12.86
CA THR A 84 -6.48 -1.11 -12.55
C THR A 84 -6.88 -0.92 -11.09
N LEU A 85 -5.90 -0.83 -10.18
CA LEU A 85 -6.13 -0.65 -8.74
C LEU A 85 -5.71 0.77 -8.33
N GLY A 86 -6.64 1.53 -7.74
CA GLY A 86 -6.38 2.90 -7.29
C GLY A 86 -5.57 2.96 -5.99
N HIS A 87 -6.06 2.35 -4.92
CA HIS A 87 -5.39 2.30 -3.61
C HIS A 87 -5.98 1.19 -2.73
N LEU A 88 -5.25 0.84 -1.67
CA LEU A 88 -5.78 0.06 -0.54
C LEU A 88 -6.23 1.00 0.58
N GLY A 89 -7.37 0.70 1.19
CA GLY A 89 -7.90 1.43 2.35
C GLY A 89 -7.70 0.64 3.63
N PHE A 90 -7.01 1.23 4.62
CA PHE A 90 -6.85 0.66 5.95
C PHE A 90 -7.56 1.54 6.98
N ARG A 91 -8.38 0.92 7.85
CA ARG A 91 -8.95 1.61 9.01
C ARG A 91 -7.95 1.57 10.13
N VAL A 92 -7.65 2.74 10.70
CA VAL A 92 -6.71 2.88 11.81
C VAL A 92 -7.34 3.64 12.97
N PRO A 93 -6.88 3.43 14.23
CA PRO A 93 -7.41 4.15 15.38
C PRO A 93 -7.13 5.65 15.32
N ASP A 94 -5.97 6.04 14.79
CA ASP A 94 -5.54 7.44 14.66
C ASP A 94 -4.73 7.61 13.37
N VAL A 95 -5.26 8.45 12.47
CA VAL A 95 -4.63 8.74 11.18
C VAL A 95 -3.40 9.64 11.35
N ASN A 96 -3.45 10.65 12.22
CA ASN A 96 -2.34 11.57 12.41
C ASN A 96 -1.12 10.85 13.01
N ALA A 97 -1.34 10.02 14.02
CA ALA A 97 -0.27 9.24 14.64
C ALA A 97 0.39 8.26 13.65
N LEU A 98 -0.40 7.65 12.74
CA LEU A 98 0.17 6.80 11.70
C LEU A 98 0.99 7.61 10.69
N LEU A 99 0.49 8.77 10.25
CA LEU A 99 1.19 9.63 9.29
C LEU A 99 2.51 10.16 9.85
N GLU A 100 2.54 10.56 11.12
CA GLU A 100 3.75 10.98 11.82
C GLU A 100 4.77 9.83 11.89
N ARG A 101 4.33 8.63 12.30
CA ARG A 101 5.18 7.43 12.30
C ARG A 101 5.72 7.10 10.91
N ALA A 102 4.90 7.29 9.88
CA ALA A 102 5.31 7.09 8.50
C ALA A 102 6.44 8.05 8.11
N GLN A 103 6.28 9.35 8.41
CA GLN A 103 7.29 10.37 8.13
C GLN A 103 8.60 10.12 8.89
N LEU A 104 8.51 9.80 10.18
CA LEU A 104 9.69 9.47 11.00
C LEU A 104 10.42 8.22 10.51
N GLY A 105 9.68 7.25 9.96
CA GLY A 105 10.24 6.06 9.32
C GLY A 105 10.78 6.29 7.90
N GLY A 106 10.74 7.53 7.38
CA GLY A 106 11.19 7.86 6.03
C GLY A 106 10.23 7.44 4.91
N HIS A 107 8.99 7.08 5.24
CA HIS A 107 7.98 6.74 4.25
C HIS A 107 7.38 7.98 3.59
N LYS A 108 7.05 7.88 2.31
CA LYS A 108 6.51 9.00 1.52
C LYS A 108 5.03 9.20 1.84
N VAL A 109 4.72 10.25 2.60
CA VAL A 109 3.34 10.71 2.83
C VAL A 109 2.89 11.57 1.66
N LEU A 110 1.79 11.16 1.01
CA LEU A 110 1.22 11.84 -0.15
C LEU A 110 0.13 12.84 0.24
N LYS A 111 -0.58 12.58 1.33
CA LYS A 111 -1.63 13.47 1.87
C LYS A 111 -1.70 13.37 3.39
N THR A 112 -1.74 14.54 4.03
CA THR A 112 -1.99 14.71 5.47
C THR A 112 -3.42 15.15 5.75
N VAL A 113 -3.86 14.97 6.99
CA VAL A 113 -5.16 15.44 7.50
C VAL A 113 -4.96 16.82 8.16
N PRO A 114 -5.91 17.78 8.04
CA PRO A 114 -7.17 17.73 7.28
C PRO A 114 -7.01 18.18 5.82
N HIS A 115 -5.78 18.27 5.30
CA HIS A 115 -5.48 18.88 4.01
C HIS A 115 -6.15 18.12 2.86
N ILE A 116 -6.89 18.83 2.00
CA ILE A 116 -7.51 18.27 0.79
C ILE A 116 -6.84 18.95 -0.43
N PRO A 117 -5.78 18.37 -1.00
CA PRO A 117 -5.29 18.82 -2.29
C PRO A 117 -6.35 18.58 -3.35
N SER A 118 -6.50 19.52 -4.28
CA SER A 118 -7.36 19.35 -5.48
C SER A 118 -6.95 18.15 -6.33
N THR A 119 -5.70 17.73 -6.25
CA THR A 119 -5.11 16.58 -6.96
C THR A 119 -5.24 15.25 -6.22
N ALA A 120 -5.63 15.23 -4.95
CA ALA A 120 -5.54 14.03 -4.11
C ALA A 120 -6.66 13.00 -4.36
N VAL A 121 -7.75 13.41 -5.01
CA VAL A 121 -8.92 12.54 -5.24
C VAL A 121 -8.75 11.63 -6.47
N GLY A 122 -7.56 11.59 -7.10
CA GLY A 122 -7.38 10.90 -8.38
C GLY A 122 -8.18 11.52 -9.52
N ILE A 123 -8.64 12.75 -9.31
CA ILE A 123 -9.37 13.55 -10.28
C ILE A 123 -8.31 14.18 -11.20
N HIS A 124 -8.35 13.85 -12.49
CA HIS A 124 -7.42 14.33 -13.51
C HIS A 124 -7.28 15.86 -13.45
N GLU A 125 -6.08 16.39 -13.71
CA GLU A 125 -5.86 17.84 -13.88
C GLU A 125 -6.87 18.38 -14.91
N GLY A 126 -7.81 19.21 -14.45
CA GLY A 126 -8.86 19.79 -15.29
C GLY A 126 -10.28 19.63 -14.75
N VAL A 127 -10.54 18.66 -13.87
CA VAL A 127 -11.81 18.60 -13.12
C VAL A 127 -11.59 19.36 -11.81
N GLY A 128 -12.10 20.59 -11.76
CA GLY A 128 -12.02 21.42 -10.57
C GLY A 128 -12.72 20.76 -9.39
N VAL A 129 -12.18 20.92 -8.18
CA VAL A 129 -12.86 20.57 -6.92
C VAL A 129 -14.12 21.40 -6.65
N GLN A 130 -14.41 22.39 -7.51
CA GLN A 130 -15.64 23.17 -7.49
C GLN A 130 -16.82 22.26 -7.84
N GLY A 131 -17.64 21.94 -6.85
CA GLY A 131 -18.84 21.11 -7.00
C GLY A 131 -18.83 19.79 -6.21
N LEU A 132 -17.76 19.47 -5.48
CA LEU A 132 -17.77 18.30 -4.58
C LEU A 132 -18.75 18.52 -3.43
N HIS A 133 -19.57 17.50 -3.15
CA HIS A 133 -20.57 17.58 -2.10
C HIS A 133 -19.91 17.76 -0.71
N PRO A 134 -20.43 18.61 0.19
CA PRO A 134 -19.83 18.85 1.50
C PRO A 134 -19.57 17.58 2.33
N SER A 135 -20.47 16.60 2.27
CA SER A 135 -20.29 15.31 2.98
C SER A 135 -19.09 14.52 2.45
N PHE A 136 -18.79 14.61 1.15
CA PHE A 136 -17.60 13.99 0.59
C PHE A 136 -16.34 14.67 1.13
N LEU A 137 -16.29 16.01 1.12
CA LEU A 137 -15.16 16.77 1.65
C LEU A 137 -14.92 16.48 3.14
N GLN A 138 -15.99 16.36 3.92
CA GLN A 138 -15.91 16.01 5.34
C GLN A 138 -15.30 14.62 5.54
N GLY A 139 -15.78 13.60 4.81
CA GLY A 139 -15.19 12.25 4.89
C GLY A 139 -13.74 12.23 4.41
N TYR A 140 -13.49 12.86 3.26
CA TYR A 140 -12.18 12.88 2.63
C TYR A 140 -11.13 13.64 3.45
N SER A 141 -11.52 14.68 4.21
CA SER A 141 -10.62 15.40 5.12
C SER A 141 -9.99 14.50 6.18
N GLN A 142 -10.61 13.36 6.51
CA GLN A 142 -10.15 12.42 7.54
C GLN A 142 -9.23 11.33 7.00
N ILE A 143 -8.94 11.32 5.70
CA ILE A 143 -8.16 10.27 5.03
C ILE A 143 -6.73 10.75 4.79
N GLY A 144 -5.73 10.00 5.24
CA GLY A 144 -4.33 10.17 4.85
C GLY A 144 -3.95 9.26 3.69
N PHE A 145 -2.92 9.62 2.92
CA PHE A 145 -2.33 8.73 1.91
C PHE A 145 -0.83 8.59 2.15
N ILE A 146 -0.37 7.34 2.11
CA ILE A 146 1.04 6.96 2.23
C ILE A 146 1.35 6.10 1.01
N ALA A 147 2.45 6.40 0.34
CA ALA A 147 3.01 5.55 -0.71
C ALA A 147 3.71 4.34 -0.06
N ASP A 148 3.39 3.14 -0.52
CA ASP A 148 4.22 1.97 -0.24
C ASP A 148 5.51 2.03 -1.09
N PRO A 149 6.47 1.10 -0.91
CA PRO A 149 7.74 1.14 -1.63
C PRO A 149 7.62 1.13 -3.16
N ASP A 150 6.53 0.58 -3.70
CA ASP A 150 6.26 0.44 -5.13
C ASP A 150 5.27 1.50 -5.67
N GLY A 151 4.61 2.26 -4.79
CA GLY A 151 3.50 3.14 -5.10
C GLY A 151 3.90 4.60 -5.17
N SER A 152 4.57 5.05 -6.24
CA SER A 152 4.65 6.48 -6.55
C SER A 152 3.56 6.88 -7.55
N LEU A 153 2.65 7.78 -7.15
CA LEU A 153 1.68 8.43 -8.07
C LEU A 153 2.36 9.26 -9.17
N THR A 154 3.66 9.47 -9.07
CA THR A 154 4.49 10.12 -10.08
C THR A 154 5.39 9.05 -10.70
N PRO A 155 5.39 8.88 -12.03
CA PRO A 155 6.49 8.22 -12.70
C PRO A 155 7.78 8.90 -12.26
N ASP A 156 8.78 8.11 -11.87
CA ASP A 156 10.09 8.63 -11.61
C ASP A 156 10.60 9.40 -12.84
N GLN A 157 10.65 10.73 -12.75
CA GLN A 157 11.15 11.57 -13.83
C GLN A 157 12.68 11.54 -13.96
N SER A 158 13.39 10.78 -13.10
CA SER A 158 14.84 10.62 -13.18
C SER A 158 15.29 9.55 -14.19
N LEU A 159 14.34 8.85 -14.83
CA LEU A 159 14.60 7.86 -15.90
C LEU A 159 14.33 8.41 -17.31
N ARG A 160 14.56 9.71 -17.54
CA ARG A 160 14.61 10.30 -18.90
C ARG A 160 15.97 10.89 -19.21
#